data_AF-A0A0U2IDQ1-F1
#
_entry.id   AF-A0A0U2IDQ1-F1
#
_cell.length_a   1.000
_cell.length_b   1.000
_cell.length_c   1.000
_cell.angle_alpha   90.00
_cell.angle_beta   90.00
_cell.angle_gamma   90.00
#
_symmetry.space_group_name_H-M   'P 1'
#
loop_
_entity.id
_entity.type
_entity.pdbx_description
1 polymer ?
#
loop_
_entity_poly.entity_id
_entity_poly.type
_entity_poly.pdbx_seq_one_letter_code
_entity_poly.pdbx_strand_id
1 'polypeptide(L)'
;MVKIGLFPAVLCVFIALGTCVNGKHIQSRRSNYDSNITVLPLQDAINLIDLNETNTEMRRQTMGIFPNSVIAYVLFGTCEFVTFWIIDIANIFGDGWMKIKYYKHPEVADTVWKTVQRNTFSFLGRPTFTVTLGPYDPCSTITIISRLENNNGFARLGTFAMETDCPCDPGTGQGDPHYVTFDRQHIDFNGPCSYTLLNTVPNTTNHTLQVVAKHGEVVNRFVNADARRIETAYLYIDDHTVELRDNGVTIIDGVINNQTTYMTPDLAVSTQIISNATSVVFSQGGRWWVEWDKNTRNNRNRLFIGIHKDSELMGNTFGMLGIKTNETDSEDYEFKGFRLLNGTYTYDQEELGNSYEVNGSCP
;
A
#
# COMPACT_ATOMS: atom_id res chain seq x y z
N MET A 1 11.83 -19.86 -24.32
CA MET A 1 10.78 -19.06 -23.64
C MET A 1 10.43 -19.78 -22.36
N VAL A 2 10.86 -19.25 -21.21
CA VAL A 2 10.50 -19.77 -19.90
C VAL A 2 9.89 -18.59 -19.15
N LYS A 3 8.58 -18.64 -18.88
CA LYS A 3 7.90 -17.73 -17.97
C LYS A 3 8.40 -18.03 -16.58
N ILE A 4 9.00 -17.04 -15.91
CA ILE A 4 9.29 -17.12 -14.49
C ILE A 4 8.29 -16.20 -13.82
N GLY A 5 7.25 -16.79 -13.25
CA GLY A 5 6.37 -16.10 -12.33
C GLY A 5 7.13 -15.88 -11.02
N LEU A 6 7.37 -14.63 -10.67
CA LEU A 6 7.38 -14.23 -9.27
C LEU A 6 5.91 -14.28 -8.83
N PHE A 7 5.49 -15.42 -8.29
CA PHE A 7 4.18 -15.62 -7.65
C PHE A 7 4.36 -15.44 -6.13
N PRO A 8 3.35 -14.99 -5.38
CA PRO A 8 2.78 -13.65 -5.44
C PRO A 8 2.73 -13.07 -4.03
N ALA A 9 3.37 -11.93 -3.81
CA ALA A 9 3.34 -11.26 -2.52
C ALA A 9 4.10 -9.95 -2.64
N VAL A 10 3.58 -8.87 -2.07
CA VAL A 10 4.23 -7.55 -1.99
C VAL A 10 5.72 -7.71 -1.68
N LEU A 11 6.55 -7.49 -2.71
CA LEU A 11 7.99 -7.71 -2.65
C LEU A 11 8.65 -6.34 -2.81
N CYS A 12 9.14 -5.78 -1.70
CA CYS A 12 10.16 -4.74 -1.75
C CYS A 12 11.40 -5.34 -2.44
N VAL A 13 11.55 -5.11 -3.75
CA VAL A 13 12.68 -5.61 -4.54
C VAL A 13 13.65 -4.48 -4.78
N PHE A 14 14.82 -4.58 -4.15
CA PHE A 14 15.99 -3.85 -4.61
C PHE A 14 16.51 -4.45 -5.89
N ILE A 15 16.97 -3.60 -6.80
CA ILE A 15 17.84 -4.02 -7.88
C ILE A 15 18.94 -2.98 -7.98
N ALA A 16 20.07 -3.24 -7.32
CA ALA A 16 21.30 -2.50 -7.58
C ALA A 16 21.82 -2.89 -8.98
N LEU A 17 21.31 -2.23 -10.03
CA LEU A 17 21.78 -2.42 -11.40
C LEU A 17 23.15 -1.75 -11.53
N GLY A 18 24.21 -2.55 -11.67
CA GLY A 18 25.49 -2.05 -12.17
C GLY A 18 25.37 -1.57 -13.62
N THR A 19 26.37 -0.81 -14.11
CA THR A 19 26.41 -0.10 -15.41
C THR A 19 26.16 -0.89 -16.68
N CYS A 20 25.91 -2.19 -16.62
CA CYS A 20 25.90 -3.04 -17.80
C CYS A 20 24.73 -4.02 -17.85
N VAL A 21 23.62 -3.76 -17.16
CA VAL A 21 22.46 -4.66 -17.21
C VAL A 21 21.45 -4.19 -18.26
N ASN A 22 21.78 -4.46 -19.53
CA ASN A 22 20.81 -4.38 -20.61
C ASN A 22 19.94 -5.65 -20.61
N GLY A 23 18.70 -5.54 -20.12
CA GLY A 23 17.63 -6.49 -20.42
C GLY A 23 17.72 -7.90 -19.82
N LYS A 24 18.07 -8.04 -18.53
CA LYS A 24 18.02 -9.36 -17.86
C LYS A 24 16.66 -9.64 -17.22
N HIS A 25 16.20 -10.88 -17.40
CA HIS A 25 15.06 -11.49 -16.70
C HIS A 25 15.47 -11.73 -15.24
N ILE A 26 14.67 -11.26 -14.28
CA ILE A 26 14.95 -11.47 -12.85
C ILE A 26 14.39 -12.84 -12.44
N GLN A 27 15.23 -13.86 -12.40
CA GLN A 27 14.92 -15.11 -11.73
C GLN A 27 15.42 -15.05 -10.29
N SER A 28 14.52 -15.19 -9.32
CA SER A 28 14.91 -15.63 -7.99
C SER A 28 15.37 -17.09 -8.12
N ARG A 29 16.68 -17.35 -8.09
CA ARG A 29 17.19 -18.63 -7.58
C ARG A 29 18.68 -18.58 -7.22
N ARG A 30 18.95 -19.08 -6.01
CA ARG A 30 20.24 -19.57 -5.56
C ARG A 30 20.76 -20.62 -6.55
N SER A 31 21.50 -20.23 -7.59
CA SER A 31 22.71 -20.93 -8.06
C SER A 31 23.28 -20.34 -9.35
N ASN A 32 24.55 -19.95 -9.20
CA ASN A 32 25.68 -20.04 -10.12
C ASN A 32 25.57 -19.47 -11.54
N TYR A 33 26.27 -18.34 -11.67
CA TYR A 33 26.80 -17.68 -12.86
C TYR A 33 25.84 -16.83 -13.68
N ASP A 34 25.54 -15.65 -13.11
CA ASP A 34 25.51 -14.39 -13.86
C ASP A 34 25.72 -13.23 -12.86
N SER A 35 26.73 -12.38 -13.04
CA SER A 35 27.07 -11.35 -12.04
C SER A 35 26.14 -10.10 -12.08
N ASN A 36 25.95 -9.54 -10.86
CA ASN A 36 25.55 -8.16 -10.48
C ASN A 36 24.06 -7.75 -10.45
N ILE A 37 23.15 -8.59 -9.94
CA ILE A 37 21.84 -8.13 -9.43
C ILE A 37 21.67 -8.60 -7.98
N THR A 38 21.54 -7.66 -7.05
CA THR A 38 21.22 -7.95 -5.64
C THR A 38 19.81 -7.46 -5.33
N VAL A 39 18.98 -8.38 -4.82
CA VAL A 39 17.64 -8.12 -4.29
C VAL A 39 17.67 -8.15 -2.77
N LEU A 40 17.22 -7.06 -2.17
CA LEU A 40 17.09 -6.84 -0.72
C LEU A 40 15.83 -6.00 -0.43
N PRO A 41 15.30 -5.99 0.80
CA PRO A 41 14.26 -5.06 1.24
C PRO A 41 14.71 -3.59 1.25
N LEU A 42 13.75 -2.64 1.16
CA LEU A 42 14.02 -1.19 1.23
C LEU A 42 14.61 -0.74 2.55
N GLN A 43 14.12 -1.28 3.65
CA GLN A 43 14.69 -0.97 4.95
C GLN A 43 16.17 -1.35 5.03
N ASP A 44 16.50 -2.57 4.60
CA ASP A 44 17.89 -3.06 4.60
C ASP A 44 18.78 -2.18 3.74
N ALA A 45 18.28 -1.71 2.60
CA ALA A 45 19.06 -0.86 1.74
C ALA A 45 19.28 0.54 2.30
N ILE A 46 18.27 1.14 2.92
CA ILE A 46 18.42 2.43 3.60
C ILE A 46 19.42 2.28 4.75
N ASN A 47 19.37 1.18 5.50
CA ASN A 47 20.30 0.92 6.59
C ASN A 47 21.74 0.72 6.09
N LEU A 48 21.91 0.13 4.90
CA LEU A 48 23.22 -0.10 4.30
C LEU A 48 23.78 1.15 3.59
N ILE A 49 22.92 2.05 3.11
CA ILE A 49 23.31 3.26 2.37
C ILE A 49 23.30 4.44 3.33
N ASP A 50 24.47 5.02 3.64
CA ASP A 50 24.48 6.33 4.28
C ASP A 50 23.99 7.41 3.29
N LEU A 51 22.70 7.72 3.36
CA LEU A 51 22.05 8.70 2.51
C LEU A 51 22.46 10.14 2.86
N ASN A 52 23.06 10.36 4.04
CA ASN A 52 23.60 11.64 4.51
C ASN A 52 25.08 11.83 4.18
N GLU A 53 25.82 10.77 3.83
CA GLU A 53 27.20 10.88 3.37
C GLU A 53 27.28 11.74 2.10
N THR A 54 27.93 12.89 2.18
CA THR A 54 28.18 13.76 1.01
C THR A 54 29.36 13.26 0.18
N ASN A 55 30.18 12.36 0.72
CA ASN A 55 31.39 11.86 0.08
C ASN A 55 31.13 10.57 -0.71
N THR A 56 31.04 10.71 -2.03
CA THR A 56 30.79 9.62 -2.98
C THR A 56 31.85 8.51 -2.99
N GLU A 57 33.04 8.70 -2.41
CA GLU A 57 34.12 7.69 -2.42
C GLU A 57 34.08 6.73 -1.22
N MET A 58 33.66 7.18 -0.02
CA MET A 58 33.49 6.29 1.14
C MET A 58 32.31 5.34 0.94
N ARG A 59 31.22 5.82 0.33
CA ARG A 59 30.10 4.99 -0.18
C ARG A 59 30.54 3.80 -1.05
N ARG A 60 31.68 3.92 -1.76
CA ARG A 60 32.19 2.87 -2.69
C ARG A 60 32.82 1.69 -1.96
N GLN A 61 33.37 1.89 -0.75
CA GLN A 61 34.14 0.86 -0.05
C GLN A 61 33.30 0.01 0.91
N THR A 62 32.25 0.57 1.51
CA THR A 62 31.46 -0.12 2.55
C THR A 62 30.52 -1.18 2.01
N MET A 63 30.12 -1.13 0.73
CA MET A 63 28.94 -1.87 0.27
C MET A 63 29.18 -2.93 -0.82
N GLY A 64 30.29 -2.93 -1.56
CA GLY A 64 30.38 -3.71 -2.80
C GLY A 64 29.29 -3.34 -3.84
N ILE A 65 28.56 -2.25 -3.61
CA ILE A 65 27.57 -1.66 -4.50
C ILE A 65 28.31 -0.73 -5.45
N PHE A 66 28.10 -0.95 -6.74
CA PHE A 66 28.89 -0.33 -7.79
C PHE A 66 28.61 1.17 -7.91
N PRO A 67 29.57 1.98 -8.38
CA PRO A 67 29.50 3.44 -8.49
C PRO A 67 28.36 4.02 -9.37
N ASN A 68 27.45 3.18 -9.85
CA ASN A 68 26.36 3.50 -10.76
C ASN A 68 25.08 2.73 -10.44
N SER A 69 24.90 2.30 -9.19
CA SER A 69 23.65 1.64 -8.77
C SER A 69 22.52 2.66 -8.75
N VAL A 70 21.63 2.54 -9.72
CA VAL A 70 20.73 3.64 -10.07
C VAL A 70 19.48 3.66 -9.19
N ILE A 71 18.78 2.53 -8.95
CA ILE A 71 17.35 2.59 -8.59
C ILE A 71 16.89 1.59 -7.52
N ALA A 72 16.11 2.07 -6.56
CA ALA A 72 15.25 1.24 -5.72
C ALA A 72 13.80 1.24 -6.24
N TYR A 73 13.12 0.09 -6.15
CA TYR A 73 11.71 -0.01 -6.49
C TYR A 73 10.88 -0.29 -5.25
N VAL A 74 9.74 0.39 -5.17
CA VAL A 74 8.68 0.01 -4.24
C VAL A 74 7.50 -0.48 -5.04
N LEU A 75 7.16 -1.74 -4.80
CA LEU A 75 6.17 -2.49 -5.52
C LEU A 75 5.06 -2.84 -4.55
N PHE A 76 3.85 -2.32 -4.79
CA PHE A 76 2.74 -2.52 -3.88
C PHE A 76 1.45 -2.82 -4.64
N GLY A 77 0.69 -3.81 -4.18
CA GLY A 77 -0.60 -4.19 -4.75
C GLY A 77 -1.70 -4.08 -3.70
N THR A 78 -2.77 -3.37 -4.06
CA THR A 78 -4.08 -3.47 -3.39
C THR A 78 -4.94 -4.47 -4.18
N CYS A 79 -6.21 -4.59 -3.83
CA CYS A 79 -7.16 -5.38 -4.61
C CYS A 79 -7.32 -4.91 -6.06
N GLU A 80 -7.31 -3.59 -6.30
CA GLU A 80 -7.60 -3.02 -7.62
C GLU A 80 -6.40 -2.33 -8.26
N PHE A 81 -5.46 -1.84 -7.45
CA PHE A 81 -4.37 -0.98 -7.90
C PHE A 81 -3.01 -1.59 -7.66
N VAL A 82 -2.14 -1.45 -8.65
CA VAL A 82 -0.71 -1.76 -8.58
C VAL A 82 0.08 -0.47 -8.63
N THR A 83 0.91 -0.22 -7.63
CA THR A 83 1.77 0.96 -7.55
C THR A 83 3.23 0.57 -7.76
N PHE A 84 3.89 1.30 -8.66
CA PHE A 84 5.29 1.12 -9.04
C PHE A 84 6.06 2.41 -8.79
N TRP A 85 6.96 2.38 -7.81
CA TRP A 85 7.85 3.48 -7.48
C TRP A 85 9.26 3.19 -7.96
N ILE A 86 9.98 4.27 -8.29
CA ILE A 86 11.41 4.30 -8.53
C ILE A 86 11.99 5.40 -7.65
N ILE A 87 13.08 5.11 -6.95
CA ILE A 87 13.93 6.09 -6.27
C ILE A 87 15.30 6.07 -6.94
N ASP A 88 15.71 7.18 -7.55
CA ASP A 88 17.04 7.32 -8.16
C ASP A 88 18.08 7.70 -7.09
N ILE A 89 18.63 6.69 -6.43
CA ILE A 89 19.57 6.87 -5.30
C ILE A 89 20.86 7.57 -5.78
N ALA A 90 21.30 7.27 -7.00
CA ALA A 90 22.50 7.86 -7.58
C ALA A 90 22.29 9.31 -8.07
N ASN A 91 21.03 9.75 -8.18
CA ASN A 91 20.65 11.07 -8.69
C ASN A 91 21.20 11.34 -10.11
N ILE A 92 21.30 10.29 -10.93
CA ILE A 92 21.81 10.36 -12.32
C ILE A 92 20.73 10.95 -13.25
N PHE A 93 19.47 10.67 -12.96
CA PHE A 93 18.29 11.07 -13.70
C PHE A 93 17.49 12.14 -12.95
N GLY A 94 18.18 12.97 -12.16
CA GLY A 94 17.55 14.03 -11.37
C GLY A 94 16.73 15.02 -12.21
N ASP A 95 17.14 15.28 -13.45
CA ASP A 95 16.45 16.11 -14.44
C ASP A 95 15.63 15.29 -15.47
N GLY A 96 15.55 13.98 -15.25
CA GLY A 96 14.99 13.02 -16.20
C GLY A 96 13.51 12.70 -15.99
N TRP A 97 13.06 11.68 -16.71
CA TRP A 97 11.71 11.11 -16.65
C TRP A 97 11.78 9.58 -16.70
N MET A 98 10.71 8.93 -16.24
CA MET A 98 10.51 7.51 -16.46
C MET A 98 9.76 7.31 -17.78
N LYS A 99 10.18 6.32 -18.58
CA LYS A 99 9.35 5.70 -19.61
C LYS A 99 8.86 4.35 -19.11
N ILE A 100 7.56 4.09 -19.26
CA ILE A 100 6.92 2.84 -18.86
C ILE A 100 6.04 2.26 -19.96
N LYS A 101 6.02 0.93 -20.04
CA LYS A 101 5.03 0.11 -20.74
C LYS A 101 4.50 -0.93 -19.77
N TYR A 102 3.25 -1.31 -19.92
CA TYR A 102 2.68 -2.37 -19.09
C TYR A 102 1.59 -3.13 -19.83
N TYR A 103 1.35 -4.38 -19.43
CA TYR A 103 0.34 -5.24 -20.03
C TYR A 103 -0.05 -6.38 -19.08
N LYS A 104 -1.30 -6.87 -19.21
CA LYS A 104 -1.77 -8.10 -18.52
C LYS A 104 -1.37 -9.37 -19.28
N HIS A 105 -1.43 -9.32 -20.62
CA HIS A 105 -1.11 -10.45 -21.49
C HIS A 105 -0.06 -10.05 -22.54
N PRO A 106 1.03 -10.81 -22.71
CA PRO A 106 2.10 -10.47 -23.64
C PRO A 106 1.63 -10.30 -25.09
N GLU A 107 0.59 -11.03 -25.48
CA GLU A 107 0.00 -11.02 -26.83
C GLU A 107 -0.73 -9.71 -27.15
N VAL A 108 -1.10 -8.94 -26.12
CA VAL A 108 -1.79 -7.65 -26.21
C VAL A 108 -0.88 -6.53 -25.66
N ALA A 109 0.44 -6.77 -25.63
CA ALA A 109 1.38 -5.84 -25.03
C ALA A 109 1.36 -4.48 -25.73
N ASP A 110 1.08 -3.41 -24.98
CA ASP A 110 1.14 -2.05 -25.48
C ASP A 110 2.57 -1.75 -25.95
N THR A 111 2.71 -1.41 -27.24
CA THR A 111 4.00 -1.09 -27.86
C THR A 111 4.36 0.39 -27.68
N VAL A 112 3.51 1.20 -27.04
CA VAL A 112 3.72 2.64 -26.84
C VAL A 112 4.30 2.91 -25.45
N TRP A 113 5.43 3.60 -25.41
CA TRP A 113 6.03 4.06 -24.16
C TRP A 113 5.27 5.27 -23.62
N LYS A 114 4.77 5.18 -22.39
CA LYS A 114 4.19 6.31 -21.65
C LYS A 114 5.29 7.02 -20.87
N THR A 115 5.20 8.34 -20.79
CA THR A 115 6.14 9.17 -20.03
C THR A 115 5.55 9.46 -18.66
N VAL A 116 6.32 9.22 -17.60
CA VAL A 116 6.00 9.57 -16.23
C VAL A 116 7.03 10.59 -15.75
N GLN A 117 6.54 11.76 -15.34
CA GLN A 117 7.38 12.84 -14.87
C GLN A 117 7.90 12.53 -13.46
N ARG A 118 9.02 13.18 -13.10
CA ARG A 118 9.54 13.14 -11.73
C ARG A 118 8.47 13.66 -10.76
N ASN A 119 8.34 13.00 -9.62
CA ASN A 119 7.50 13.49 -8.55
C ASN A 119 8.04 14.83 -8.01
N THR A 120 7.14 15.66 -7.48
CA THR A 120 7.54 16.82 -6.67
C THR A 120 8.13 16.40 -5.33
N PHE A 121 7.68 15.24 -4.83
CA PHE A 121 8.26 14.54 -3.69
C PHE A 121 9.64 13.95 -4.00
N SER A 122 10.58 14.12 -3.08
CA SER A 122 11.87 13.44 -3.06
C SER A 122 11.98 12.59 -1.81
N PHE A 123 12.41 11.33 -1.95
CA PHE A 123 12.65 10.47 -0.80
C PHE A 123 14.10 10.62 -0.35
N LEU A 124 14.32 11.15 0.85
CA LEU A 124 15.67 11.40 1.40
C LEU A 124 16.55 12.23 0.43
N GLY A 125 15.94 13.26 -0.17
CA GLY A 125 16.58 14.13 -1.15
C GLY A 125 16.82 13.51 -2.53
N ARG A 126 16.34 12.28 -2.78
CA ARG A 126 16.51 11.56 -4.05
C ARG A 126 15.28 11.70 -4.94
N PRO A 127 15.46 11.88 -6.27
CA PRO A 127 14.37 11.90 -7.22
C PRO A 127 13.53 10.63 -7.13
N THR A 128 12.22 10.80 -7.21
CA THR A 128 11.29 9.66 -7.28
C THR A 128 10.40 9.76 -8.49
N PHE A 129 9.95 8.60 -8.98
CA PHE A 129 9.01 8.47 -10.08
C PHE A 129 7.99 7.43 -9.68
N THR A 130 6.70 7.77 -9.77
CA THR A 130 5.65 6.84 -9.36
C THR A 130 4.56 6.75 -10.40
N VAL A 131 4.03 5.54 -10.55
CA VAL A 131 2.85 5.28 -11.36
C VAL A 131 1.96 4.28 -10.63
N THR A 132 0.67 4.57 -10.59
CA THR A 132 -0.36 3.65 -10.14
C THR A 132 -1.16 3.19 -11.35
N LEU A 133 -1.33 1.89 -11.47
CA LEU A 133 -2.01 1.20 -12.56
C LEU A 133 -3.26 0.54 -12.02
N GLY A 134 -4.37 0.65 -12.76
CA GLY A 134 -5.66 0.09 -12.38
C GLY A 134 -6.80 1.05 -12.74
N PRO A 135 -8.03 0.77 -12.28
CA PRO A 135 -8.39 -0.42 -11.48
C PRO A 135 -8.30 -1.72 -12.31
N TYR A 136 -8.00 -2.82 -11.63
CA TYR A 136 -7.96 -4.18 -12.16
C TYR A 136 -8.78 -5.12 -11.28
N ASP A 137 -9.12 -6.30 -11.81
CA ASP A 137 -9.66 -7.38 -10.99
C ASP A 137 -8.59 -7.91 -10.01
N PRO A 138 -8.98 -8.42 -8.83
CA PRO A 138 -8.08 -9.18 -7.96
C PRO A 138 -7.35 -10.31 -8.67
N CYS A 139 -6.17 -10.71 -8.15
CA CYS A 139 -5.31 -11.73 -8.76
C CYS A 139 -4.95 -11.43 -10.24
N SER A 140 -4.93 -10.16 -10.63
CA SER A 140 -4.49 -9.73 -11.95
C SER A 140 -2.98 -9.57 -11.95
N THR A 141 -2.28 -10.32 -12.80
CA THR A 141 -0.86 -10.08 -13.05
C THR A 141 -0.65 -8.97 -14.09
N ILE A 142 0.09 -7.93 -13.72
CA ILE A 142 0.51 -6.83 -14.57
C ILE A 142 2.02 -6.97 -14.79
N THR A 143 2.44 -7.05 -16.05
CA THR A 143 3.85 -6.93 -16.42
C THR A 143 4.17 -5.48 -16.73
N ILE A 144 5.24 -4.95 -16.14
CA ILE A 144 5.76 -3.60 -16.30
C ILE A 144 7.15 -3.66 -16.90
N ILE A 145 7.43 -2.81 -17.88
CA ILE A 145 8.76 -2.58 -18.43
C ILE A 145 9.04 -1.10 -18.28
N SER A 146 10.16 -0.75 -17.66
CA SER A 146 10.51 0.64 -17.39
C SER A 146 11.96 0.97 -17.74
N ARG A 147 12.21 2.26 -17.97
CA ARG A 147 13.54 2.86 -18.14
C ARG A 147 13.52 4.29 -17.59
N LEU A 148 14.60 4.71 -16.94
CA LEU A 148 14.83 6.13 -16.69
C LEU A 148 15.57 6.74 -17.88
N GLU A 149 15.21 7.96 -18.25
CA GLU A 149 15.82 8.70 -19.35
C GLU A 149 16.09 10.14 -18.93
N ASN A 150 17.16 10.71 -19.46
CA ASN A 150 17.39 12.14 -19.51
C ASN A 150 18.02 12.50 -20.87
N ASN A 151 18.48 13.74 -21.02
CA ASN A 151 19.10 14.18 -22.27
C ASN A 151 20.44 13.48 -22.58
N ASN A 152 21.08 12.87 -21.57
CA ASN A 152 22.39 12.24 -21.68
C ASN A 152 22.32 10.74 -21.97
N GLY A 153 21.13 10.12 -21.85
CA GLY A 153 20.93 8.71 -22.13
C GLY A 153 19.78 8.09 -21.34
N PHE A 154 19.78 6.76 -21.29
CA PHE A 154 18.77 6.00 -20.53
C PHE A 154 19.38 4.80 -19.82
N ALA A 155 18.75 4.40 -18.71
CA ALA A 155 19.02 3.15 -18.02
C ALA A 155 17.77 2.25 -18.07
N ARG A 156 17.91 1.04 -18.63
CA ARG A 156 16.83 0.03 -18.61
C ARG A 156 16.74 -0.59 -17.23
N LEU A 157 15.53 -0.72 -16.74
CA LEU A 157 15.27 -1.19 -15.37
C LEU A 157 14.94 -2.67 -15.32
N GLY A 158 14.47 -3.20 -16.45
CA GLY A 158 14.07 -4.59 -16.59
C GLY A 158 12.57 -4.72 -16.82
N THR A 159 12.12 -5.96 -16.67
CA THR A 159 10.71 -6.35 -16.75
C THR A 159 10.30 -6.88 -15.39
N PHE A 160 9.22 -6.32 -14.85
CA PHE A 160 8.66 -6.64 -13.54
C PHE A 160 7.28 -7.25 -13.75
N ALA A 161 6.93 -8.27 -12.97
CA ALA A 161 5.57 -8.76 -12.91
C ALA A 161 5.07 -8.51 -11.49
N MET A 162 3.85 -7.98 -11.39
CA MET A 162 3.19 -7.62 -10.14
C MET A 162 1.79 -8.20 -10.17
N GLU A 163 1.26 -8.60 -9.03
CA GLU A 163 -0.13 -9.04 -8.93
C GLU A 163 -0.90 -8.07 -8.03
N THR A 164 -2.17 -7.81 -8.36
CA THR A 164 -3.11 -7.30 -7.36
C THR A 164 -3.28 -8.32 -6.24
N ASP A 165 -3.75 -7.88 -5.07
CA ASP A 165 -3.83 -8.72 -3.88
C ASP A 165 -4.61 -10.03 -4.16
N CYS A 166 -4.09 -11.16 -3.65
CA CYS A 166 -4.57 -12.49 -4.03
C CYS A 166 -4.41 -13.54 -2.91
N PRO A 167 -5.53 -14.14 -2.42
CA PRO A 167 -6.91 -13.71 -2.67
C PRO A 167 -7.13 -12.29 -2.11
N CYS A 168 -7.93 -11.48 -2.79
CA CYS A 168 -8.32 -10.16 -2.27
C CYS A 168 -9.48 -10.36 -1.28
N ASP A 169 -9.14 -10.39 0.00
CA ASP A 169 -10.11 -10.47 1.11
C ASP A 169 -9.88 -9.32 2.10
N PRO A 170 -10.10 -8.06 1.67
CA PRO A 170 -9.97 -6.90 2.53
C PRO A 170 -11.16 -6.81 3.48
N GLY A 171 -10.93 -6.28 4.68
CA GLY A 171 -12.00 -5.75 5.50
C GLY A 171 -12.51 -4.45 4.88
N THR A 172 -13.81 -4.25 4.79
CA THR A 172 -14.39 -3.10 4.10
C THR A 172 -15.45 -2.39 4.93
N GLY A 173 -15.59 -1.08 4.72
CA GLY A 173 -16.66 -0.26 5.29
C GLY A 173 -17.10 0.81 4.30
N GLN A 174 -18.39 1.00 4.10
CA GLN A 174 -18.90 1.94 3.09
C GLN A 174 -19.67 3.13 3.66
N GLY A 175 -19.84 3.18 4.98
CA GLY A 175 -20.57 4.29 5.58
C GLY A 175 -22.01 4.38 5.07
N ASP A 176 -22.73 3.28 5.14
CA ASP A 176 -24.18 3.21 5.27
C ASP A 176 -24.49 1.74 5.47
N PRO A 177 -24.96 1.33 6.65
CA PRO A 177 -24.20 0.83 7.81
C PRO A 177 -23.35 -0.44 7.58
N HIS A 178 -23.05 -0.76 6.32
CA HIS A 178 -22.48 -2.01 5.88
C HIS A 178 -20.96 -2.04 6.00
N TYR A 179 -20.50 -3.01 6.78
CA TYR A 179 -19.12 -3.48 6.83
C TYR A 179 -19.05 -4.93 6.38
N VAL A 180 -17.88 -5.33 5.88
CA VAL A 180 -17.54 -6.73 5.63
C VAL A 180 -16.25 -7.01 6.37
N THR A 181 -16.28 -7.95 7.31
CA THR A 181 -15.11 -8.37 8.09
C THR A 181 -14.12 -9.16 7.23
N PHE A 182 -12.91 -9.40 7.76
CA PHE A 182 -11.92 -10.24 7.09
C PHE A 182 -12.35 -11.69 6.89
N ASP A 183 -13.24 -12.20 7.75
CA ASP A 183 -13.89 -13.50 7.61
C ASP A 183 -15.26 -13.42 6.88
N ARG A 184 -15.42 -12.38 6.04
CA ARG A 184 -16.52 -12.19 5.08
C ARG A 184 -17.91 -12.11 5.71
N GLN A 185 -17.99 -11.72 6.98
CA GLN A 185 -19.26 -11.48 7.65
C GLN A 185 -19.74 -10.06 7.39
N HIS A 186 -21.02 -9.94 7.06
CA HIS A 186 -21.68 -8.66 6.92
C HIS A 186 -22.06 -8.11 8.30
N ILE A 187 -21.77 -6.84 8.53
CA ILE A 187 -22.18 -6.10 9.72
C ILE A 187 -22.96 -4.87 9.26
N ASP A 188 -24.18 -4.73 9.77
CA ASP A 188 -25.04 -3.57 9.61
C ASP A 188 -25.05 -2.80 10.93
N PHE A 189 -24.14 -1.83 11.06
CA PHE A 189 -24.00 -1.01 12.26
C PHE A 189 -24.05 0.49 11.96
N ASN A 190 -25.02 1.18 12.58
CA ASN A 190 -25.39 2.56 12.25
C ASN A 190 -25.14 3.56 13.40
N GLY A 191 -24.16 3.28 14.26
CA GLY A 191 -23.83 4.14 15.39
C GLY A 191 -23.29 5.52 14.97
N PRO A 192 -23.54 6.60 15.72
CA PRO A 192 -23.20 7.97 15.32
C PRO A 192 -21.77 8.42 15.66
N CYS A 193 -20.98 7.56 16.32
CA CYS A 193 -19.69 7.93 16.91
C CYS A 193 -18.52 7.61 15.98
N SER A 194 -17.30 7.59 16.53
CA SER A 194 -16.15 6.99 15.85
C SER A 194 -15.91 5.57 16.36
N TYR A 195 -15.51 4.67 15.46
CA TYR A 195 -15.38 3.25 15.77
C TYR A 195 -14.04 2.70 15.31
N THR A 196 -13.43 1.86 16.15
CA THR A 196 -12.19 1.16 15.83
C THR A 196 -12.49 -0.03 14.91
N LEU A 197 -12.19 0.12 13.62
CA LEU A 197 -12.39 -0.92 12.63
C LEU A 197 -11.33 -2.00 12.72
N LEU A 198 -10.09 -1.58 12.94
CA LEU A 198 -8.93 -2.43 13.10
C LEU A 198 -7.99 -1.80 14.12
N ASN A 199 -7.38 -2.63 14.96
CA ASN A 199 -6.25 -2.29 15.79
C ASN A 199 -5.33 -3.51 15.92
N THR A 200 -4.02 -3.27 15.99
CA THR A 200 -3.03 -4.31 16.28
C THR A 200 -3.01 -4.61 17.77
N VAL A 201 -2.83 -5.89 18.14
CA VAL A 201 -2.65 -6.28 19.53
C VAL A 201 -1.34 -5.65 20.06
N PRO A 202 -1.34 -4.98 21.22
CA PRO A 202 -0.12 -4.37 21.74
C PRO A 202 1.00 -5.39 21.99
N ASN A 203 2.24 -5.04 21.66
CA ASN A 203 3.45 -5.83 21.90
C ASN A 203 3.51 -7.21 21.20
N THR A 204 2.74 -7.44 20.13
CA THR A 204 2.80 -8.69 19.35
C THR A 204 3.59 -8.58 18.05
N THR A 205 3.84 -7.35 17.58
CA THR A 205 4.44 -7.03 16.28
C THR A 205 5.39 -5.82 16.45
N ASN A 206 6.29 -5.61 15.49
CA ASN A 206 7.17 -4.43 15.46
C ASN A 206 6.47 -3.20 14.87
N HIS A 207 5.48 -3.43 14.02
CA HIS A 207 4.63 -2.43 13.40
C HIS A 207 3.22 -2.47 13.98
N THR A 208 2.60 -1.31 14.06
CA THR A 208 1.26 -1.10 14.60
C THR A 208 0.38 -0.39 13.60
N LEU A 209 -0.89 -0.74 13.59
CA LEU A 209 -1.92 -0.10 12.78
C LEU A 209 -3.22 -0.06 13.58
N GLN A 210 -3.72 1.15 13.82
CA GLN A 210 -5.10 1.37 14.24
C GLN A 210 -5.83 2.15 13.15
N VAL A 211 -7.00 1.67 12.73
CA VAL A 211 -7.89 2.35 11.80
C VAL A 211 -9.21 2.65 12.49
N VAL A 212 -9.53 3.93 12.60
CA VAL A 212 -10.76 4.45 13.19
C VAL A 212 -11.57 5.13 12.12
N ALA A 213 -12.85 4.75 11.98
CA ALA A 213 -13.79 5.45 11.12
C ALA A 213 -14.69 6.37 11.95
N LYS A 214 -14.70 7.66 11.62
CA LYS A 214 -15.67 8.62 12.15
C LYS A 214 -16.93 8.54 11.31
N HIS A 215 -18.05 8.22 11.97
CA HIS A 215 -19.35 8.32 11.34
C HIS A 215 -19.86 9.76 11.38
N GLY A 216 -20.44 10.19 10.26
CA GLY A 216 -21.13 11.46 10.11
C GLY A 216 -22.51 11.26 9.51
N GLU A 217 -23.30 12.32 9.47
CA GLU A 217 -24.63 12.31 8.87
C GLU A 217 -24.58 12.20 7.35
N VAL A 218 -25.57 11.51 6.78
CA VAL A 218 -25.85 11.57 5.34
C VAL A 218 -26.65 12.84 5.05
N VAL A 219 -26.02 13.82 4.41
CA VAL A 219 -26.67 15.09 4.03
C VAL A 219 -27.56 14.86 2.80
N ASN A 220 -28.74 14.26 2.98
CA ASN A 220 -29.76 14.15 1.93
C ASN A 220 -31.18 14.02 2.52
N ARG A 221 -32.13 14.85 2.04
CA ARG A 221 -33.53 14.89 2.50
C ARG A 221 -34.35 13.63 2.17
N PHE A 222 -33.84 12.73 1.35
CA PHE A 222 -34.52 11.50 0.93
C PHE A 222 -33.92 10.21 1.51
N VAL A 223 -32.91 10.32 2.37
CA VAL A 223 -32.28 9.18 3.05
C VAL A 223 -32.85 9.09 4.47
N ASN A 224 -32.91 7.87 5.02
CA ASN A 224 -33.20 7.63 6.42
C ASN A 224 -32.38 8.60 7.29
N ALA A 225 -33.05 9.35 8.18
CA ALA A 225 -32.40 10.35 9.04
C ALA A 225 -31.34 9.73 9.96
N ASP A 226 -31.49 8.44 10.25
CA ASP A 226 -30.52 7.71 11.08
C ASP A 226 -29.29 7.28 10.28
N ALA A 227 -29.32 7.28 8.94
CA ALA A 227 -28.23 6.76 8.11
C ALA A 227 -26.92 7.50 8.37
N ARG A 228 -25.87 6.72 8.57
CA ARG A 228 -24.52 7.21 8.82
C ARG A 228 -23.61 6.92 7.65
N ARG A 229 -22.57 7.74 7.51
CA ARG A 229 -21.48 7.52 6.56
C ARG A 229 -20.11 7.69 7.18
N ILE A 230 -19.09 7.07 6.60
CA ILE A 230 -17.71 7.32 6.98
C ILE A 230 -17.38 8.72 6.47
N GLU A 231 -17.21 9.67 7.39
CA GLU A 231 -16.85 11.06 7.09
C GLU A 231 -15.32 11.21 7.06
N THR A 232 -14.62 10.48 7.92
CA THR A 232 -13.17 10.54 8.05
C THR A 232 -12.64 9.19 8.51
N ALA A 233 -11.53 8.74 7.94
CA ALA A 233 -10.74 7.65 8.52
C ALA A 233 -9.47 8.24 9.16
N TYR A 234 -9.22 7.86 10.40
CA TYR A 234 -7.99 8.14 11.12
C TYR A 234 -7.17 6.87 11.18
N LEU A 235 -5.92 6.94 10.74
CA LEU A 235 -4.95 5.86 10.83
C LEU A 235 -3.86 6.28 11.80
N TYR A 236 -3.60 5.46 12.81
CA TYR A 236 -2.45 5.59 13.70
C TYR A 236 -1.49 4.45 13.35
N ILE A 237 -0.29 4.81 12.89
CA ILE A 237 0.65 3.91 12.22
C ILE A 237 2.01 4.11 12.85
N ASP A 238 2.46 3.19 13.70
CA ASP A 238 3.69 3.38 14.47
C ASP A 238 3.65 4.74 15.19
N ASP A 239 4.64 5.63 14.94
CA ASP A 239 4.68 6.98 15.50
C ASP A 239 4.00 8.06 14.61
N HIS A 240 3.31 7.64 13.55
CA HIS A 240 2.68 8.48 12.54
C HIS A 240 1.16 8.52 12.61
N THR A 241 0.58 9.59 12.08
CA THR A 241 -0.88 9.74 11.94
C THR A 241 -1.26 10.11 10.51
N VAL A 242 -2.34 9.51 10.00
CA VAL A 242 -2.94 9.87 8.71
C VAL A 242 -4.43 10.10 8.86
N GLU A 243 -4.92 11.24 8.36
CA GLU A 243 -6.35 11.53 8.25
C GLU A 243 -6.78 11.53 6.78
N LEU A 244 -7.80 10.73 6.46
CA LEU A 244 -8.43 10.67 5.14
C LEU A 244 -9.83 11.27 5.26
N ARG A 245 -10.04 12.46 4.67
CA ARG A 245 -11.27 13.24 4.83
C ARG A 245 -12.19 13.10 3.62
N ASP A 246 -13.50 13.24 3.86
CA ASP A 246 -14.56 13.22 2.84
C ASP A 246 -14.35 14.19 1.66
N ASN A 247 -13.64 15.29 1.85
CA ASN A 247 -13.34 16.25 0.79
C ASN A 247 -12.11 15.87 -0.05
N GLY A 248 -11.53 14.69 0.16
CA GLY A 248 -10.33 14.20 -0.53
C GLY A 248 -9.02 14.73 0.06
N VAL A 249 -9.07 15.55 1.13
CA VAL A 249 -7.86 16.01 1.80
C VAL A 249 -7.25 14.88 2.62
N THR A 250 -5.96 14.62 2.38
CA THR A 250 -5.14 13.73 3.20
C THR A 250 -4.22 14.57 4.08
N ILE A 251 -4.16 14.25 5.38
CA ILE A 251 -3.25 14.90 6.34
C ILE A 251 -2.32 13.83 6.90
N ILE A 252 -1.02 14.11 6.93
CA ILE A 252 0.00 13.21 7.47
C ILE A 252 0.75 13.98 8.56
N ASP A 253 0.77 13.46 9.77
CA ASP A 253 1.40 14.08 10.95
C ASP A 253 0.97 15.54 11.17
N GLY A 254 -0.33 15.80 11.00
CA GLY A 254 -0.93 17.13 11.13
C GLY A 254 -0.67 18.07 9.95
N VAL A 255 0.06 17.64 8.91
CA VAL A 255 0.36 18.45 7.72
C VAL A 255 -0.48 17.98 6.52
N ILE A 256 -1.13 18.92 5.83
CA ILE A 256 -1.87 18.62 4.60
C ILE A 256 -0.91 18.10 3.53
N ASN A 257 -1.16 16.89 3.02
CA ASN A 257 -0.43 16.32 1.91
C ASN A 257 -0.95 16.89 0.57
N ASN A 258 -0.18 17.80 -0.02
CA ASN A 258 -0.45 18.37 -1.34
C ASN A 258 0.25 17.61 -2.48
N GLN A 259 0.90 16.48 -2.19
CA GLN A 259 1.64 15.69 -3.17
C GLN A 259 0.81 14.47 -3.58
N THR A 260 0.87 14.11 -4.88
CA THR A 260 0.21 12.89 -5.37
C THR A 260 0.81 11.62 -4.80
N THR A 261 2.01 11.71 -4.26
CA THR A 261 2.78 10.61 -3.68
C THR A 261 3.63 11.13 -2.55
N TYR A 262 3.74 10.38 -1.46
CA TYR A 262 4.55 10.73 -0.29
C TYR A 262 4.98 9.47 0.46
N MET A 263 6.14 9.48 1.10
CA MET A 263 6.66 8.38 1.91
C MET A 263 7.47 8.92 3.09
N THR A 264 7.22 8.40 4.29
CA THR A 264 8.00 8.71 5.48
C THR A 264 9.38 8.04 5.43
N PRO A 265 10.43 8.67 5.98
CA PRO A 265 11.79 8.12 5.98
C PRO A 265 11.94 6.71 6.57
N ASP A 266 11.11 6.38 7.57
CA ASP A 266 11.07 5.10 8.28
C ASP A 266 10.22 4.04 7.56
N LEU A 267 9.64 4.39 6.41
CA LEU A 267 8.80 3.53 5.56
C LEU A 267 7.49 3.07 6.20
N ALA A 268 7.11 3.64 7.35
CA ALA A 268 5.89 3.31 8.06
C ALA A 268 4.66 3.75 7.26
N VAL A 269 4.72 4.93 6.62
CA VAL A 269 3.62 5.51 5.85
C VAL A 269 4.05 5.85 4.43
N SER A 270 3.29 5.36 3.46
CA SER A 270 3.35 5.81 2.08
C SER A 270 1.96 6.10 1.56
N THR A 271 1.82 7.08 0.69
CA THR A 271 0.53 7.48 0.10
C THR A 271 0.59 7.58 -1.41
N GLN A 272 -0.52 7.27 -2.08
CA GLN A 272 -0.81 7.57 -3.48
C GLN A 272 -2.18 8.21 -3.60
N ILE A 273 -2.25 9.38 -4.21
CA ILE A 273 -3.49 10.02 -4.62
C ILE A 273 -3.70 9.68 -6.10
N ILE A 274 -4.62 8.74 -6.36
CA ILE A 274 -4.95 8.26 -7.71
C ILE A 274 -5.91 9.26 -8.39
N SER A 275 -6.86 9.78 -7.62
CA SER A 275 -7.80 10.81 -8.05
C SER A 275 -8.24 11.66 -6.84
N ASN A 276 -9.11 12.64 -7.06
CA ASN A 276 -9.76 13.36 -5.94
C ASN A 276 -10.72 12.48 -5.13
N ALA A 277 -11.09 11.32 -5.65
CA ALA A 277 -11.97 10.36 -5.01
C ALA A 277 -11.21 9.18 -4.39
N THR A 278 -10.04 8.82 -4.92
CA THR A 278 -9.35 7.58 -4.57
C THR A 278 -7.92 7.84 -4.11
N SER A 279 -7.60 7.40 -2.91
CA SER A 279 -6.26 7.46 -2.33
C SER A 279 -5.91 6.15 -1.63
N VAL A 280 -4.66 5.73 -1.74
CA VAL A 280 -4.13 4.54 -1.07
C VAL A 280 -3.08 4.96 -0.07
N VAL A 281 -3.20 4.48 1.17
CA VAL A 281 -2.17 4.55 2.20
C VAL A 281 -1.63 3.13 2.40
N PHE A 282 -0.32 2.95 2.51
CA PHE A 282 0.27 1.64 2.73
C PHE A 282 1.56 1.73 3.54
N SER A 283 1.89 0.65 4.22
CA SER A 283 3.16 0.49 4.94
C SER A 283 4.04 -0.54 4.24
N GLN A 284 5.30 -0.18 4.01
CA GLN A 284 6.27 -1.14 3.47
C GLN A 284 6.79 -2.09 4.55
N GLY A 285 7.01 -1.58 5.76
CA GLY A 285 7.40 -2.39 6.92
C GLY A 285 6.26 -3.30 7.39
N GLY A 286 5.10 -2.69 7.67
CA GLY A 286 3.92 -3.40 8.16
C GLY A 286 3.16 -4.23 7.12
N ARG A 287 3.47 -4.08 5.83
CA ARG A 287 2.88 -4.84 4.71
C ARG A 287 1.34 -4.88 4.73
N TRP A 288 0.74 -3.71 4.82
CA TRP A 288 -0.71 -3.53 4.80
C TRP A 288 -1.06 -2.32 3.94
N TRP A 289 -2.33 -2.22 3.55
CA TRP A 289 -2.87 -1.07 2.85
C TRP A 289 -4.25 -0.67 3.33
N VAL A 290 -4.55 0.59 3.13
CA VAL A 290 -5.85 1.20 3.28
C VAL A 290 -6.16 1.96 2.00
N GLU A 291 -7.24 1.56 1.33
CA GLU A 291 -7.78 2.30 0.19
C GLU A 291 -8.99 3.09 0.64
N TRP A 292 -8.94 4.38 0.40
CA TRP A 292 -10.05 5.31 0.58
C TRP A 292 -10.57 5.69 -0.80
N ASP A 293 -11.82 5.32 -1.06
CA ASP A 293 -12.48 5.61 -2.31
C ASP A 293 -13.83 6.30 -2.08
N LYS A 294 -14.09 7.37 -2.82
CA LYS A 294 -15.34 8.09 -2.77
C LYS A 294 -16.20 7.76 -3.98
N ASN A 295 -17.34 7.13 -3.73
CA ASN A 295 -18.35 6.94 -4.75
C ASN A 295 -18.98 8.30 -5.12
N THR A 296 -18.57 8.82 -6.28
CA THR A 296 -19.01 10.13 -6.78
C THR A 296 -20.49 10.21 -7.11
N ARG A 297 -21.20 9.08 -7.26
CA ARG A 297 -22.64 9.06 -7.58
C ARG A 297 -23.52 9.35 -6.38
N ASN A 298 -23.14 8.83 -5.20
CA ASN A 298 -23.92 8.96 -3.97
C ASN A 298 -23.15 9.71 -2.85
N ASN A 299 -21.93 10.17 -3.14
CA ASN A 299 -21.08 10.93 -2.23
C ASN A 299 -20.73 10.16 -0.94
N ARG A 300 -20.65 8.83 -1.01
CA ARG A 300 -20.26 7.96 0.12
C ARG A 300 -18.83 7.50 0.00
N ASN A 301 -18.15 7.43 1.14
CA ASN A 301 -16.78 6.95 1.23
C ASN A 301 -16.76 5.46 1.54
N ARG A 302 -15.90 4.76 0.82
CA ARG A 302 -15.58 3.35 1.00
C ARG A 302 -14.15 3.27 1.49
N LEU A 303 -13.97 2.45 2.51
CA LEU A 303 -12.70 2.15 3.12
C LEU A 303 -12.46 0.66 2.94
N PHE A 304 -11.33 0.31 2.34
CA PHE A 304 -10.86 -1.06 2.23
C PHE A 304 -9.56 -1.16 3.00
N ILE A 305 -9.40 -2.20 3.79
CA ILE A 305 -8.22 -2.44 4.62
C ILE A 305 -7.73 -3.84 4.26
N GLY A 306 -6.52 -3.92 3.73
CA GLY A 306 -5.86 -5.18 3.40
C GLY A 306 -4.63 -5.38 4.27
N ILE A 307 -4.48 -6.60 4.79
CA ILE A 307 -3.26 -7.05 5.45
C ILE A 307 -2.70 -8.16 4.59
N HIS A 308 -1.48 -7.97 4.13
CA HIS A 308 -0.85 -8.94 3.26
C HIS A 308 -0.50 -10.21 4.06
N LYS A 309 -0.62 -11.40 3.44
CA LYS A 309 -0.38 -12.70 4.11
C LYS A 309 1.00 -12.87 4.76
N ASP A 310 1.98 -12.11 4.29
CA ASP A 310 3.36 -12.09 4.81
C ASP A 310 3.59 -10.96 5.82
N SER A 311 2.54 -10.24 6.23
CA SER A 311 2.60 -9.23 7.29
C SER A 311 2.67 -9.91 8.65
N GLU A 312 3.42 -9.32 9.59
CA GLU A 312 3.40 -9.73 10.99
C GLU A 312 2.07 -9.39 11.70
N LEU A 313 1.24 -8.50 11.12
CA LEU A 313 -0.10 -8.20 11.64
C LEU A 313 -1.08 -9.37 11.45
N MET A 314 -0.76 -10.34 10.58
CA MET A 314 -1.59 -11.53 10.39
C MET A 314 -1.77 -12.28 11.71
N GLY A 315 -3.02 -12.48 12.12
CA GLY A 315 -3.39 -13.11 13.39
C GLY A 315 -3.21 -12.22 14.63
N ASN A 316 -2.76 -10.97 14.46
CA ASN A 316 -2.44 -10.04 15.54
C ASN A 316 -3.29 -8.76 15.49
N THR A 317 -4.51 -8.84 14.95
CA THR A 317 -5.45 -7.71 14.90
C THR A 317 -6.77 -8.02 15.59
N PHE A 318 -7.48 -6.94 15.96
CA PHE A 318 -8.83 -6.95 16.50
C PHE A 318 -9.56 -5.68 16.06
N GLY A 319 -10.85 -5.54 16.37
CA GLY A 319 -11.70 -4.42 15.91
C GLY A 319 -12.98 -4.93 15.28
N MET A 320 -13.81 -4.01 14.79
CA MET A 320 -15.08 -4.37 14.14
C MET A 320 -14.90 -5.28 12.93
N LEU A 321 -13.79 -5.17 12.19
CA LEU A 321 -13.51 -6.02 11.02
C LEU A 321 -12.96 -7.40 11.40
N GLY A 322 -12.80 -7.66 12.70
CA GLY A 322 -12.29 -8.92 13.21
C GLY A 322 -10.78 -9.09 13.02
N ILE A 323 -10.35 -10.33 13.16
CA ILE A 323 -8.96 -10.75 13.00
C ILE A 323 -8.74 -11.22 11.56
N LYS A 324 -7.70 -10.72 10.89
CA LYS A 324 -7.26 -11.30 9.61
C LYS A 324 -6.34 -12.47 9.91
N THR A 325 -6.67 -13.67 9.42
CA THR A 325 -5.80 -14.85 9.51
C THR A 325 -5.61 -15.46 8.13
N ASN A 326 -4.70 -16.43 8.01
CA ASN A 326 -4.61 -17.23 6.78
C ASN A 326 -5.78 -18.24 6.67
N GLU A 327 -6.50 -18.50 7.77
CA GLU A 327 -7.57 -19.49 7.86
C GLU A 327 -8.93 -18.91 7.45
N THR A 328 -9.13 -17.58 7.54
CA THR A 328 -10.36 -16.91 7.08
C THR A 328 -10.63 -17.13 5.59
N ASP A 329 -9.59 -17.51 4.85
CA ASP A 329 -9.65 -17.72 3.40
C ASP A 329 -9.95 -19.21 3.07
N SER A 330 -10.08 -20.08 4.07
CA SER A 330 -10.43 -21.49 3.93
C SER A 330 -11.93 -21.69 3.82
N GLU A 331 -12.37 -22.58 2.93
CA GLU A 331 -13.79 -22.98 2.80
C GLU A 331 -14.35 -23.62 4.07
N ASP A 332 -13.48 -24.14 4.95
CA ASP A 332 -13.84 -24.80 6.20
C ASP A 332 -13.87 -23.85 7.43
N TYR A 333 -13.70 -22.54 7.23
CA TYR A 333 -13.70 -21.59 8.35
C TYR A 333 -15.09 -21.47 8.97
N GLU A 334 -15.23 -21.95 10.21
CA GLU A 334 -16.46 -21.83 11.00
C GLU A 334 -16.49 -20.48 11.74
N PHE A 335 -17.50 -19.66 11.44
CA PHE A 335 -17.72 -18.39 12.13
C PHE A 335 -18.21 -18.59 13.57
N LYS A 336 -17.38 -18.18 14.54
CA LYS A 336 -17.65 -18.34 15.99
C LYS A 336 -18.38 -17.16 16.63
N GLY A 337 -18.79 -16.17 15.84
CA GLY A 337 -19.30 -14.90 16.31
C GLY A 337 -18.26 -13.77 16.21
N PHE A 338 -18.74 -12.54 16.38
CA PHE A 338 -17.91 -11.34 16.42
C PHE A 338 -17.22 -11.20 17.77
N ARG A 339 -15.90 -11.00 17.76
CA ARG A 339 -15.11 -10.84 18.99
C ARG A 339 -15.19 -9.39 19.48
N LEU A 340 -15.70 -9.21 20.70
CA LEU A 340 -15.79 -7.93 21.41
C LEU A 340 -14.43 -7.52 21.98
N LEU A 341 -14.31 -6.23 22.35
CA LEU A 341 -13.09 -5.67 22.95
C LEU A 341 -12.63 -6.38 24.24
N ASN A 342 -13.58 -6.88 25.04
CA ASN A 342 -13.29 -7.64 26.28
C ASN A 342 -12.82 -9.10 26.01
N GLY A 343 -12.79 -9.52 24.75
CA GLY A 343 -12.39 -10.86 24.31
C GLY A 343 -13.53 -11.90 24.22
N THR A 344 -14.77 -11.58 24.62
CA THR A 344 -15.93 -12.47 24.44
C THR A 344 -16.47 -12.40 23.01
N TYR A 345 -17.38 -13.31 22.67
CA TYR A 345 -18.00 -13.39 21.35
C TYR A 345 -19.49 -13.06 21.41
N THR A 346 -20.00 -12.40 20.38
CA THR A 346 -21.44 -12.13 20.18
C THR A 346 -21.84 -12.40 18.73
N TYR A 347 -23.14 -12.57 18.49
CA TYR A 347 -23.70 -12.53 17.13
C TYR A 347 -24.48 -11.22 16.88
N ASP A 348 -24.56 -10.35 17.90
CA ASP A 348 -25.21 -9.06 17.82
C ASP A 348 -24.25 -8.00 17.28
N GLN A 349 -24.60 -7.43 16.14
CA GLN A 349 -23.82 -6.43 15.43
C GLN A 349 -23.84 -5.06 16.13
N GLU A 350 -24.91 -4.74 16.88
CA GLU A 350 -24.97 -3.54 17.71
C GLU A 350 -24.05 -3.69 18.92
N GLU A 351 -24.06 -4.84 19.59
CA GLU A 351 -23.13 -5.13 20.69
C GLU A 351 -21.67 -5.06 20.21
N LEU A 352 -21.38 -5.62 19.03
CA LEU A 352 -20.06 -5.50 18.40
C LEU A 352 -19.64 -4.04 18.21
N GLY A 353 -20.46 -3.24 17.51
CA GLY A 353 -20.13 -1.86 17.19
C GLY A 353 -19.96 -1.01 18.45
N ASN A 354 -20.85 -1.16 19.42
CA ASN A 354 -20.77 -0.46 20.71
C ASN A 354 -19.51 -0.84 21.50
N SER A 355 -19.02 -2.08 21.39
CA SER A 355 -17.78 -2.48 22.07
C SER A 355 -16.51 -1.83 21.52
N TYR A 356 -16.56 -1.32 20.28
CA TYR A 356 -15.44 -0.67 19.58
C TYR A 356 -15.64 0.84 19.39
N GLU A 357 -16.61 1.43 20.06
CA GLU A 357 -16.78 2.87 20.15
C GLU A 357 -15.52 3.53 20.73
N VAL A 358 -15.07 4.61 20.09
CA VAL A 358 -14.00 5.44 20.62
C VAL A 358 -14.59 6.36 21.69
N ASN A 359 -14.09 6.25 22.92
CA ASN A 359 -14.60 6.98 24.07
C ASN A 359 -14.62 8.51 23.81
N GLY A 360 -15.76 9.14 24.05
CA GLY A 360 -15.95 10.59 23.87
C GLY A 360 -16.06 11.05 22.42
N SER A 361 -16.20 10.13 21.46
CA SER A 361 -16.32 10.47 20.03
C SER A 361 -17.76 10.66 19.54
N CYS A 362 -18.75 10.35 20.38
CA CYS A 362 -20.15 10.53 20.06
C CYS A 362 -20.55 12.02 20.05
N PRO A 363 -21.50 12.44 19.19
CA PRO A 363 -22.01 13.81 19.13
C PRO A 363 -22.67 14.33 20.40
#